data_AF-A0AAV8XSV1-F1
#
_entry.id   AF-A0AAV8XSV1-F1
#
_cell.length_a   1.000
_cell.length_b   1.000
_cell.length_c   1.000
_cell.angle_alpha   90.00
_cell.angle_beta   90.00
_cell.angle_gamma   90.00
#
_symmetry.space_group_name_H-M   'P 1'
#
loop_
_entity.id
_entity.type
_entity.pdbx_description
1 polymer ?
#
loop_
_entity_poly.entity_id
_entity_poly.type
_entity_poly.pdbx_seq_one_letter_code
_entity_poly.pdbx_strand_id
1 'polypeptide(L)'
;MSSRFKFYGTNTNLHGLKYVADEKRYPGIRIFWTLVFMINFCIMLWMFKASYTAFQENAISFVTETTYLDWNTTFPAITLCPIAGSEPEWDNKEIQISYRKKCPDILLACKWNIEKFSCCEHMLPLETEYGICYSLNSLHTQKTIHSQMSLMMNRKTGPGELWLQTDEDVRVYFHAPEDVPFINSDPDQRKDVMLGESFNISINVIEIENDENVKHLPVRKRECKFPWENDGLVVHNYYSYSTCVVQCHAENHIRLCNCTHHLMPVYNRKTYCDIEGLKCLTDNFETVNRLHAKGFDQARISLRLLAVMF
;
A
#
# COMPACT_ATOMS: atom_id res chain seq x y z
N MET A 1 31.15 46.92 35.14
CA MET A 1 30.11 45.88 35.28
C MET A 1 29.07 46.36 36.30
N SER A 2 27.76 46.28 36.00
CA SER A 2 26.69 46.78 36.87
C SER A 2 26.69 46.08 38.25
N SER A 3 26.38 46.80 39.34
CA SER A 3 26.37 46.26 40.71
C SER A 3 25.43 45.06 40.86
N ARG A 4 24.32 45.06 40.12
CA ARG A 4 23.34 43.96 40.08
C ARG A 4 23.90 42.68 39.46
N PHE A 5 24.68 42.82 38.37
CA PHE A 5 25.28 41.66 37.70
C PHE A 5 26.37 41.02 38.57
N LYS A 6 27.13 41.82 39.31
CA LYS A 6 28.12 41.30 40.28
C LYS A 6 27.43 40.49 41.37
N PHE A 7 26.40 41.08 41.99
CA PHE A 7 25.62 40.41 43.02
C PHE A 7 25.00 39.10 42.51
N TYR A 8 24.45 39.09 41.30
CA TYR A 8 23.92 37.87 40.68
C TYR A 8 25.02 36.83 40.42
N GLY A 9 26.12 37.23 39.80
CA GLY A 9 27.22 36.32 39.46
C GLY A 9 27.91 35.69 40.67
N THR A 10 27.94 36.37 41.82
CA THR A 10 28.52 35.82 43.06
C THR A 10 27.56 34.93 43.85
N ASN A 11 26.24 35.10 43.68
CA ASN A 11 25.21 34.39 44.46
C ASN A 11 24.40 33.38 43.63
N THR A 12 24.69 33.23 42.33
CA THR A 12 24.03 32.24 41.48
C THR A 12 24.64 30.85 41.64
N ASN A 13 23.84 29.83 41.31
CA ASN A 13 24.29 28.45 41.18
C ASN A 13 24.85 28.13 39.78
N LEU A 14 24.90 29.11 38.87
CA LEU A 14 25.52 28.94 37.55
C LEU A 14 27.03 28.77 37.69
N HIS A 15 27.52 27.56 37.42
CA HIS A 15 28.94 27.24 37.44
C HIS A 15 29.73 28.13 36.48
N GLY A 16 30.89 28.62 36.94
CA GLY A 16 31.76 29.51 36.16
C GLY A 16 31.45 31.01 36.29
N LEU A 17 30.20 31.40 36.53
CA LEU A 17 29.81 32.83 36.54
C LEU A 17 30.40 33.60 37.73
N LYS A 18 30.62 32.92 38.86
CA LYS A 18 31.33 33.47 40.03
C LYS A 18 32.75 33.93 39.70
N TYR A 19 33.44 33.20 38.82
CA TYR A 19 34.81 33.54 38.40
C TYR A 19 34.86 34.70 37.39
N VAL A 20 33.78 34.90 36.64
CA VAL A 20 33.61 36.06 35.74
C VAL A 20 33.28 37.32 36.55
N ALA A 21 32.48 37.17 37.63
CA ALA A 21 32.03 38.25 38.50
C ALA A 21 33.07 38.78 39.50
N ASP A 22 34.13 38.00 39.79
CA ASP A 22 35.17 38.34 40.75
C ASP A 22 36.21 39.32 40.16
N GLU A 23 36.14 40.61 40.56
CA GLU A 23 37.04 41.66 40.10
C GLU A 23 38.45 41.58 40.71
N LYS A 24 38.66 40.77 41.75
CA LYS A 24 39.98 40.61 42.38
C LYS A 24 40.92 39.70 41.58
N ARG A 25 40.40 39.02 40.54
CA ARG A 25 41.17 38.05 39.72
C ARG A 25 41.81 38.69 38.50
N TYR A 26 42.90 38.07 38.05
CA TYR A 26 43.61 38.47 36.84
C TYR A 26 42.67 38.48 35.62
N PRO A 27 42.69 39.53 34.77
CA PRO A 27 41.81 39.67 33.62
C PRO A 27 41.80 38.45 32.68
N GLY A 28 42.96 37.80 32.47
CA GLY A 28 43.07 36.60 31.63
C GLY A 28 42.24 35.42 32.14
N ILE A 29 42.15 35.23 33.47
CA ILE A 29 41.33 34.16 34.08
C ILE A 29 39.85 34.46 33.86
N ARG A 30 39.45 35.73 33.93
CA ARG A 30 38.07 36.15 33.70
C ARG A 30 37.67 35.94 32.24
N ILE A 31 38.56 36.24 31.29
CA ILE A 31 38.35 35.98 29.86
C ILE A 31 38.20 34.48 29.61
N PHE A 32 39.08 33.65 30.19
CA PHE A 32 39.00 32.19 30.09
C PHE A 32 37.63 31.67 30.55
N TRP A 33 37.17 32.04 31.75
CA TRP A 33 35.87 31.59 32.26
C TRP A 33 34.68 32.15 31.48
N THR A 34 34.82 33.36 30.90
CA THR A 34 33.81 33.92 30.00
C THR A 34 33.70 33.09 28.72
N LEU A 35 34.82 32.71 28.10
CA LEU A 35 34.84 31.85 26.91
C LEU A 35 34.28 30.46 27.20
N VAL A 36 34.67 29.85 28.32
CA VAL A 36 34.14 28.55 28.76
C VAL A 36 32.63 28.61 28.95
N PHE A 37 32.10 29.66 29.59
CA PHE A 37 30.66 29.83 29.78
C PHE A 37 29.92 29.97 28.44
N MET A 38 30.47 30.76 27.51
CA MET A 38 29.88 30.92 26.17
C MET A 38 29.90 29.61 25.36
N ILE A 39 31.00 28.85 25.41
CA ILE A 39 31.10 27.54 24.75
C ILE A 39 30.07 26.56 25.32
N ASN A 40 29.95 26.48 26.65
CA ASN A 40 28.96 25.61 27.29
C ASN A 40 27.53 26.00 26.94
N PHE A 41 27.23 27.29 26.88
CA PHE A 41 25.91 27.78 26.45
C PHE A 41 25.62 27.41 24.98
N CYS A 42 26.60 27.56 24.09
CA CYS A 42 26.46 27.13 22.70
C CYS A 42 26.25 25.60 22.58
N ILE A 43 26.99 24.79 23.33
CA ILE A 43 26.83 23.33 23.35
C ILE A 43 25.45 22.94 23.90
N MET A 44 24.99 23.60 24.96
CA MET A 44 23.67 23.37 25.54
C MET A 44 22.56 23.66 24.52
N LEU A 45 22.64 24.79 23.80
CA LEU A 45 21.69 25.11 22.73
C LEU A 45 21.75 24.09 21.59
N TRP A 46 22.95 23.63 21.23
CA TRP A 46 23.13 22.60 20.20
C TRP A 46 22.52 21.26 20.62
N MET A 47 22.79 20.78 21.84
CA MET A 47 22.21 19.55 22.38
C MET A 47 20.69 19.65 22.53
N PHE A 48 20.17 20.79 22.99
CA PHE A 48 18.72 21.01 23.06
C PHE A 48 18.09 20.92 21.68
N LYS A 49 18.69 21.59 20.68
CA LYS A 49 18.22 21.51 19.29
C LYS A 49 18.26 20.07 18.78
N ALA A 50 19.36 19.35 18.99
CA ALA A 50 19.53 17.96 18.56
C ALA A 50 18.51 17.00 19.23
N SER A 51 18.28 17.16 20.54
CA SER A 51 17.28 16.37 21.26
C SER A 51 15.87 16.71 20.82
N TYR A 52 15.57 17.98 20.55
CA TYR A 52 14.28 18.42 20.06
C TYR A 52 14.01 17.90 18.65
N THR A 53 15.00 17.95 17.75
CA THR A 53 14.87 17.37 16.40
C THR A 53 14.68 15.86 16.48
N ALA A 54 15.46 15.15 17.30
CA ALA A 54 15.30 13.72 17.49
C ALA A 54 13.90 13.36 18.04
N PHE A 55 13.35 14.13 18.98
CA PHE A 55 12.00 13.92 19.50
C PHE A 55 10.92 14.19 18.45
N GLN A 56 11.11 15.17 17.57
CA GLN A 56 10.14 15.49 16.53
C GLN A 56 10.17 14.49 15.37
N GLU A 57 11.35 14.01 15.00
CA GLU A 57 11.58 13.12 13.85
C GLU A 57 11.40 11.64 14.22
N ASN A 58 11.87 11.19 15.38
CA ASN A 58 11.81 9.78 15.80
C ASN A 58 10.58 9.51 16.70
N ALA A 59 9.39 9.68 16.16
CA ALA A 59 8.14 9.52 16.92
C ALA A 59 7.71 8.05 17.13
N ILE A 60 8.38 7.08 16.49
CA ILE A 60 7.90 5.69 16.37
C ILE A 60 9.04 4.73 16.70
N SER A 61 8.74 3.74 17.55
CA SER A 61 9.60 2.58 17.82
C SER A 61 8.86 1.30 17.45
N PHE A 62 9.49 0.40 16.70
CA PHE A 62 8.90 -0.86 16.30
C PHE A 62 9.23 -1.96 17.31
N VAL A 63 8.21 -2.57 17.90
CA VAL A 63 8.32 -3.76 18.75
C VAL A 63 7.29 -4.77 18.24
N THR A 64 7.75 -5.96 17.90
CA THR A 64 6.87 -7.03 17.40
C THR A 64 6.44 -7.93 18.54
N GLU A 65 5.15 -8.00 18.81
CA GLU A 65 4.57 -8.98 19.72
C GLU A 65 3.99 -10.15 18.91
N THR A 66 4.36 -11.38 19.27
CA THR A 66 3.91 -12.62 18.59
C THR A 66 3.14 -13.55 19.51
N THR A 67 2.87 -13.12 20.75
CA THR A 67 2.31 -13.95 21.81
C THR A 67 0.78 -13.99 21.85
N TYR A 68 0.11 -13.61 20.77
CA TYR A 68 -1.35 -13.65 20.69
C TYR A 68 -1.83 -15.09 20.48
N LEU A 69 -2.52 -15.64 21.48
CA LEU A 69 -3.04 -17.02 21.47
C LEU A 69 -4.44 -17.12 20.84
N ASP A 70 -5.20 -16.03 20.87
CA ASP A 70 -6.53 -15.91 20.30
C ASP A 70 -6.49 -14.84 19.21
N TRP A 71 -6.58 -15.29 17.96
CA TRP A 71 -6.67 -14.42 16.79
C TRP A 71 -7.85 -14.88 15.94
N ASN A 72 -8.65 -13.91 15.49
CA ASN A 72 -9.73 -14.11 14.53
C ASN A 72 -9.32 -13.38 13.26
N THR A 73 -8.85 -14.13 12.25
CA THR A 73 -8.61 -13.57 10.91
C THR A 73 -9.84 -13.77 10.04
N THR A 74 -9.81 -13.18 8.85
CA THR A 74 -10.76 -13.50 7.79
C THR A 74 -10.04 -14.09 6.57
N PHE A 75 -10.74 -14.91 5.81
CA PHE A 75 -10.21 -15.45 4.55
C PHE A 75 -9.80 -14.30 3.62
N PRO A 76 -8.67 -14.40 2.89
CA PRO A 76 -8.24 -13.32 2.01
C PRO A 76 -9.29 -13.06 0.92
N ALA A 77 -9.19 -11.90 0.29
CA ALA A 77 -10.01 -11.64 -0.88
C ALA A 77 -9.53 -12.50 -2.05
N ILE A 78 -10.51 -13.14 -2.71
CA ILE A 78 -10.29 -13.99 -3.88
C ILE A 78 -10.98 -13.34 -5.06
N THR A 79 -10.20 -12.93 -6.06
CA THR A 79 -10.74 -12.28 -7.25
C THR A 79 -10.51 -13.15 -8.49
N LEU A 80 -11.59 -13.43 -9.21
CA LEU A 80 -11.59 -14.15 -10.47
C LEU A 80 -11.74 -13.19 -11.64
N CYS A 81 -10.75 -13.17 -12.52
CA CYS A 81 -10.80 -12.44 -13.76
C CYS A 81 -10.86 -13.43 -14.93
N PRO A 82 -11.86 -13.35 -15.81
CA PRO A 82 -11.87 -14.15 -17.04
C PRO A 82 -10.62 -13.86 -17.86
N ILE A 83 -9.92 -14.91 -18.27
CA ILE A 83 -8.86 -14.79 -19.27
C ILE A 83 -9.60 -14.75 -20.60
N ALA A 84 -9.47 -13.65 -21.35
CA ALA A 84 -10.15 -13.55 -22.64
C ALA A 84 -9.56 -14.59 -23.62
N GLY A 85 -10.19 -15.77 -23.67
CA GLY A 85 -9.74 -16.93 -24.45
C GLY A 85 -10.19 -16.95 -25.91
N SER A 86 -10.86 -15.91 -26.41
CA SER A 86 -11.24 -15.84 -27.82
C SER A 86 -11.27 -14.39 -28.30
N GLU A 87 -10.44 -14.09 -29.30
CA GLU A 87 -10.57 -12.90 -30.13
C GLU A 87 -12.05 -12.74 -30.54
N PRO A 88 -12.72 -11.62 -30.22
CA PRO A 88 -14.03 -11.37 -30.78
C PRO A 88 -13.87 -11.13 -32.29
N GLU A 89 -14.68 -11.82 -33.09
CA GLU A 89 -14.85 -11.56 -34.51
C GLU A 89 -15.31 -10.10 -34.68
N TRP A 90 -14.48 -9.28 -35.32
CA TRP A 90 -14.60 -7.82 -35.32
C TRP A 90 -15.70 -7.33 -36.28
N ASP A 91 -16.90 -7.07 -35.76
CA ASP A 91 -17.90 -6.24 -36.46
C ASP A 91 -18.71 -5.36 -35.49
N ASN A 92 -18.16 -4.17 -35.18
CA ASN A 92 -18.73 -3.00 -34.49
C ASN A 92 -18.19 -2.60 -33.09
N LYS A 93 -18.04 -1.27 -32.93
CA LYS A 93 -17.43 -0.56 -31.79
C LYS A 93 -18.31 -0.42 -30.53
N GLU A 94 -19.60 -0.81 -30.58
CA GLU A 94 -20.50 -0.78 -29.41
C GLU A 94 -20.44 -2.07 -28.55
N ILE A 95 -19.57 -3.03 -28.91
CA ILE A 95 -19.72 -4.45 -28.55
C ILE A 95 -18.90 -4.90 -27.32
N GLN A 96 -17.90 -4.14 -26.86
CA GLN A 96 -16.97 -4.61 -25.82
C GLN A 96 -17.60 -4.81 -24.42
N ILE A 97 -18.65 -4.05 -24.06
CA ILE A 97 -19.36 -4.23 -22.77
C ILE A 97 -20.35 -5.41 -22.85
N SER A 98 -20.84 -5.74 -24.04
CA SER A 98 -21.83 -6.81 -24.25
C SER A 98 -21.22 -8.22 -24.32
N TYR A 99 -19.92 -8.34 -24.58
CA TYR A 99 -19.23 -9.63 -24.73
C TYR A 99 -18.59 -10.17 -23.46
N ARG A 100 -18.58 -9.40 -22.37
CA ARG A 100 -18.07 -9.89 -21.08
C ARG A 100 -19.10 -10.81 -20.44
N LYS A 101 -18.69 -12.06 -20.23
CA LYS A 101 -19.46 -13.08 -19.52
C LYS A 101 -19.83 -12.58 -18.13
N LYS A 102 -21.08 -12.79 -17.75
CA LYS A 102 -21.56 -12.44 -16.41
C LYS A 102 -21.12 -13.53 -15.44
N CYS A 103 -21.20 -13.25 -14.14
CA CYS A 103 -20.88 -14.23 -13.11
C CYS A 103 -21.54 -15.61 -13.33
N PRO A 104 -22.84 -15.74 -13.67
CA PRO A 104 -23.46 -17.05 -13.87
C PRO A 104 -22.89 -17.84 -15.04
N ASP A 105 -22.26 -17.17 -15.99
CA ASP A 105 -21.63 -17.79 -17.16
C ASP A 105 -20.18 -18.22 -16.87
N ILE A 106 -19.62 -17.82 -15.73
CA ILE A 106 -18.23 -18.13 -15.34
C ILE A 106 -18.22 -19.10 -14.16
N LEU A 107 -19.06 -18.87 -13.15
CA LEU A 107 -19.11 -19.59 -11.89
C LEU A 107 -20.30 -20.55 -11.85
N LEU A 108 -20.01 -21.85 -11.84
CA LEU A 108 -21.03 -22.91 -11.82
C LEU A 108 -21.44 -23.27 -10.39
N ALA A 109 -20.49 -23.42 -9.48
CA ALA A 109 -20.75 -23.85 -8.12
C ALA A 109 -19.71 -23.32 -7.14
N CYS A 110 -20.17 -22.90 -5.97
CA CYS A 110 -19.33 -22.37 -4.91
C CYS A 110 -19.67 -23.03 -3.58
N LYS A 111 -18.64 -23.35 -2.81
CA LYS A 111 -18.75 -23.87 -1.45
C LYS A 111 -17.77 -23.18 -0.54
N TRP A 112 -18.25 -22.84 0.65
CA TRP A 112 -17.42 -22.39 1.76
C TRP A 112 -17.47 -23.47 2.82
N ASN A 113 -16.31 -24.07 3.10
CA ASN A 113 -16.18 -25.31 3.85
C ASN A 113 -17.11 -26.39 3.26
N ILE A 114 -18.11 -26.81 4.03
CA ILE A 114 -19.06 -27.87 3.63
C ILE A 114 -20.34 -27.28 3.00
N GLU A 115 -20.59 -25.99 3.19
CA GLU A 115 -21.84 -25.34 2.81
C GLU A 115 -21.79 -24.77 1.39
N LYS A 116 -22.78 -25.14 0.57
CA LYS A 116 -22.98 -24.55 -0.76
C LYS A 116 -23.59 -23.16 -0.60
N PHE A 117 -23.13 -22.20 -1.40
CA PHE A 117 -23.70 -20.86 -1.44
C PHE A 117 -23.91 -20.39 -2.88
N SER A 118 -24.76 -19.37 -3.03
CA SER A 118 -25.00 -18.72 -4.32
C SER A 118 -23.77 -17.90 -4.73
N CYS A 119 -23.03 -18.38 -5.73
CA CYS A 119 -21.81 -17.74 -6.22
C CYS A 119 -21.99 -16.24 -6.47
N CYS A 120 -22.96 -15.88 -7.32
CA CYS A 120 -23.13 -14.52 -7.81
C CYS A 120 -23.84 -13.57 -6.83
N GLU A 121 -24.22 -14.07 -5.66
CA GLU A 121 -24.69 -13.25 -4.56
C GLU A 121 -23.53 -12.76 -3.68
N HIS A 122 -22.41 -13.50 -3.64
CA HIS A 122 -21.27 -13.23 -2.76
C HIS A 122 -20.00 -12.83 -3.54
N MET A 123 -19.82 -13.33 -4.76
CA MET A 123 -18.75 -12.97 -5.68
C MET A 123 -19.17 -11.72 -6.46
N LEU A 124 -18.90 -10.56 -5.88
CA LEU A 124 -19.41 -9.28 -6.37
C LEU A 124 -18.49 -8.68 -7.44
N PRO A 125 -19.02 -7.91 -8.40
CA PRO A 125 -18.22 -7.29 -9.45
C PRO A 125 -17.23 -6.28 -8.85
N LEU A 126 -15.98 -6.36 -9.30
CA LEU A 126 -14.87 -5.48 -8.97
C LEU A 126 -14.26 -4.95 -10.27
N GLU A 127 -14.19 -3.62 -10.42
CA GLU A 127 -13.49 -3.00 -11.55
C GLU A 127 -11.97 -3.10 -11.32
N THR A 128 -11.21 -3.47 -12.36
CA THR A 128 -9.75 -3.65 -12.31
C THR A 128 -9.13 -3.19 -13.63
N GLU A 129 -7.81 -3.23 -13.77
CA GLU A 129 -7.13 -2.96 -15.06
C GLU A 129 -7.46 -3.99 -16.15
N TYR A 130 -7.94 -5.17 -15.77
CA TYR A 130 -8.45 -6.21 -16.67
C TYR A 130 -9.95 -6.05 -16.97
N GLY A 131 -10.56 -4.99 -16.45
CA GLY A 131 -11.98 -4.67 -16.46
C GLY A 131 -12.72 -5.35 -15.31
N ILE A 132 -13.99 -5.69 -15.52
CA ILE A 132 -14.82 -6.30 -14.47
C ILE A 132 -14.35 -7.74 -14.18
N CYS A 133 -13.95 -7.96 -12.93
CA CYS A 133 -13.69 -9.27 -12.33
C CYS A 133 -14.70 -9.53 -11.21
N TYR A 134 -14.71 -10.74 -10.63
CA TYR A 134 -15.63 -11.11 -9.55
C TYR A 134 -14.84 -11.45 -8.29
N SER A 135 -15.13 -10.76 -7.19
CA SER A 135 -14.34 -10.82 -5.96
C SER A 135 -15.16 -11.27 -4.75
N LEU A 136 -14.61 -12.22 -3.99
CA LEU A 136 -15.04 -12.54 -2.64
C LEU A 136 -14.27 -11.68 -1.64
N ASN A 137 -14.94 -11.23 -0.59
CA ASN A 137 -14.35 -10.51 0.55
C ASN A 137 -13.58 -9.20 0.24
N SER A 138 -13.67 -8.63 -0.96
CA SER A 138 -13.08 -7.31 -1.21
C SER A 138 -13.88 -6.17 -0.55
N LEU A 139 -13.17 -5.18 0.00
CA LEU A 139 -13.74 -3.93 0.54
C LEU A 139 -14.22 -2.97 -0.56
N HIS A 140 -13.77 -3.17 -1.81
CA HIS A 140 -14.12 -2.32 -2.95
C HIS A 140 -15.43 -2.71 -3.63
N THR A 141 -16.07 -3.78 -3.17
CA THR A 141 -17.34 -4.29 -3.70
C THR A 141 -18.55 -3.69 -2.97
N GLN A 142 -19.67 -3.52 -3.67
CA GLN A 142 -20.91 -3.03 -3.08
C GLN A 142 -21.69 -4.16 -2.41
N LYS A 143 -21.43 -4.39 -1.12
CA LYS A 143 -22.05 -5.46 -0.33
C LYS A 143 -23.52 -5.14 0.01
N THR A 144 -24.41 -6.09 -0.26
CA THR A 144 -25.79 -6.15 0.27
C THR A 144 -25.85 -7.01 1.54
N ILE A 145 -26.94 -6.94 2.30
CA ILE A 145 -27.16 -7.77 3.50
C ILE A 145 -27.03 -9.27 3.18
N HIS A 146 -27.51 -9.69 2.01
CA HIS A 146 -27.47 -11.08 1.60
C HIS A 146 -26.11 -11.53 1.06
N SER A 147 -25.29 -10.60 0.56
CA SER A 147 -23.93 -10.89 0.07
C SER A 147 -22.89 -11.03 1.20
N GLN A 148 -23.24 -10.62 2.42
CA GLN A 148 -22.33 -10.68 3.56
C GLN A 148 -22.23 -12.12 4.08
N MET A 149 -21.05 -12.71 3.94
CA MET A 149 -20.72 -14.02 4.48
C MET A 149 -19.63 -13.89 5.53
N SER A 150 -19.75 -14.65 6.62
CA SER A 150 -18.70 -14.76 7.63
C SER A 150 -17.61 -15.72 7.14
N LEU A 151 -16.44 -15.15 6.83
CA LEU A 151 -15.26 -15.90 6.37
C LEU A 151 -14.20 -15.99 7.48
N MET A 152 -14.64 -15.97 8.74
CA MET A 152 -13.75 -15.97 9.90
C MET A 152 -13.02 -17.30 10.04
N MET A 153 -11.71 -17.22 10.27
CA MET A 153 -10.86 -18.36 10.60
C MET A 153 -10.14 -18.10 11.91
N ASN A 154 -10.04 -19.12 12.75
CA ASN A 154 -9.30 -19.06 13.99
C ASN A 154 -8.88 -20.47 14.42
N ARG A 155 -8.20 -20.58 15.55
CA ARG A 155 -7.74 -21.86 16.09
C ARG A 155 -8.87 -22.84 16.42
N LYS A 156 -10.10 -22.37 16.68
CA LYS A 156 -11.26 -23.21 17.01
C LYS A 156 -11.98 -23.72 15.76
N THR A 157 -12.17 -22.85 14.76
CA THR A 157 -12.84 -23.20 13.50
C THR A 157 -11.92 -23.95 12.53
N GLY A 158 -10.60 -23.74 12.65
CA GLY A 158 -9.62 -24.29 11.74
C GLY A 158 -9.44 -23.45 10.47
N PRO A 159 -8.67 -23.94 9.50
CA PRO A 159 -8.52 -23.27 8.22
C PRO A 159 -9.84 -23.29 7.45
N GLY A 160 -10.19 -22.17 6.82
CA GLY A 160 -11.31 -22.10 5.90
C GLY A 160 -10.95 -22.69 4.53
N GLU A 161 -11.90 -23.39 3.92
CA GLU A 161 -11.76 -23.99 2.59
C GLU A 161 -12.76 -23.33 1.63
N LEU A 162 -12.26 -22.69 0.57
CA LEU A 162 -13.09 -22.16 -0.51
C LEU A 162 -12.96 -23.07 -1.74
N TRP A 163 -14.08 -23.64 -2.18
CA TRP A 163 -14.14 -24.45 -3.39
C TRP A 163 -14.99 -23.75 -4.45
N LEU A 164 -14.42 -23.58 -5.63
CA LEU A 164 -15.02 -22.87 -6.76
C LEU A 164 -14.93 -23.78 -7.99
N GLN A 165 -16.03 -23.85 -8.74
CA GLN A 165 -16.08 -24.51 -10.04
C GLN A 165 -16.40 -23.48 -11.11
N THR A 166 -15.54 -23.39 -12.12
CA THR A 166 -15.70 -22.48 -13.27
C THR A 166 -15.98 -23.26 -14.55
N ASP A 167 -16.61 -22.58 -15.51
CA ASP A 167 -16.83 -23.09 -16.89
C ASP A 167 -15.88 -22.46 -17.92
N GLU A 168 -14.94 -21.65 -17.46
CA GLU A 168 -14.08 -20.81 -18.29
C GLU A 168 -12.66 -20.76 -17.75
N ASP A 169 -11.74 -20.36 -18.64
CA ASP A 169 -10.37 -20.02 -18.28
C ASP A 169 -10.37 -18.77 -17.39
N VAL A 170 -9.88 -18.92 -16.17
CA VAL A 170 -9.89 -17.84 -15.17
C VAL A 170 -8.51 -17.65 -14.58
N ARG A 171 -8.20 -16.37 -14.31
CA ARG A 171 -7.07 -15.98 -13.49
C ARG A 171 -7.58 -15.67 -12.09
N VAL A 172 -7.10 -16.41 -11.12
CA VAL A 172 -7.41 -16.27 -9.70
C VAL A 172 -6.34 -15.41 -9.05
N TYR A 173 -6.75 -14.39 -8.31
CA TYR A 173 -5.88 -13.53 -7.50
C TYR A 173 -6.16 -13.72 -6.02
N PHE A 174 -5.09 -13.70 -5.22
CA PHE A 174 -5.13 -13.79 -3.76
C PHE A 174 -4.56 -12.50 -3.19
N HIS A 175 -5.36 -11.73 -2.46
CA HIS A 175 -4.93 -10.44 -1.95
C HIS A 175 -5.67 -10.04 -0.67
N ALA A 176 -5.21 -8.98 0.00
CA ALA A 176 -5.90 -8.42 1.15
C ALA A 176 -7.26 -7.81 0.73
N PRO A 177 -8.26 -7.72 1.64
CA PRO A 177 -9.57 -7.13 1.34
C PRO A 177 -9.53 -5.71 0.74
N GLU A 178 -8.59 -4.88 1.15
CA GLU A 178 -8.35 -3.52 0.66
C GLU A 178 -7.53 -3.45 -0.64
N ASP A 179 -6.97 -4.56 -1.11
CA ASP A 179 -6.22 -4.63 -2.36
C ASP A 179 -7.13 -4.93 -3.57
N VAL A 180 -6.59 -4.67 -4.76
CA VAL A 180 -7.20 -4.99 -6.05
C VAL A 180 -6.18 -5.65 -6.98
N PRO A 181 -6.60 -6.55 -7.89
CA PRO A 181 -5.72 -7.06 -8.93
C PRO A 181 -5.24 -5.96 -9.88
N PHE A 182 -3.97 -6.01 -10.25
CA PHE A 182 -3.31 -5.04 -11.12
C PHE A 182 -2.31 -5.72 -12.05
N ILE A 183 -1.88 -5.05 -13.12
CA ILE A 183 -1.08 -5.68 -14.19
C ILE A 183 0.26 -6.23 -13.70
N ASN A 184 0.82 -5.60 -12.67
CA ASN A 184 2.11 -5.92 -12.06
C ASN A 184 1.98 -6.72 -10.77
N SER A 185 0.83 -7.36 -10.50
CA SER A 185 0.70 -8.25 -9.34
C SER A 185 1.78 -9.35 -9.37
N ASP A 186 2.25 -9.74 -8.20
CA ASP A 186 3.27 -10.79 -8.08
C ASP A 186 2.76 -12.11 -8.68
N PRO A 187 3.54 -12.84 -9.48
CA PRO A 187 3.18 -14.18 -9.94
C PRO A 187 2.75 -15.13 -8.82
N ASP A 188 3.29 -15.01 -7.61
CA ASP A 188 2.93 -15.87 -6.47
C ASP A 188 1.54 -15.55 -5.91
N GLN A 189 1.01 -14.36 -6.21
CA GLN A 189 -0.33 -13.90 -5.81
C GLN A 189 -1.40 -14.17 -6.88
N ARG A 190 -1.06 -14.86 -7.97
CA ARG A 190 -2.02 -15.23 -9.01
C ARG A 190 -1.83 -16.64 -9.53
N LYS A 191 -2.92 -17.23 -10.03
CA LYS A 191 -2.89 -18.51 -10.73
C LYS A 191 -3.84 -18.50 -11.91
N ASP A 192 -3.32 -18.87 -13.08
CA ASP A 192 -4.13 -19.14 -14.26
C ASP A 192 -4.62 -20.58 -14.19
N VAL A 193 -5.92 -20.76 -14.42
CA VAL A 193 -6.63 -22.02 -14.34
C VAL A 193 -7.36 -22.19 -15.65
N MET A 194 -6.94 -23.19 -16.43
CA MET A 194 -7.55 -23.48 -17.71
C MET A 194 -8.73 -24.43 -17.52
N LEU A 195 -9.65 -24.43 -18.48
CA LEU A 195 -10.81 -25.31 -18.47
C LEU A 195 -10.37 -26.79 -18.38
N GLY A 196 -10.98 -27.52 -17.45
CA GLY A 196 -10.68 -28.92 -17.18
C GLY A 196 -9.50 -29.17 -16.24
N GLU A 197 -8.77 -28.12 -15.84
CA GLU A 197 -7.76 -28.23 -14.78
C GLU A 197 -8.40 -28.20 -13.39
N SER A 198 -7.78 -28.91 -12.45
CA SER A 198 -8.10 -28.84 -11.03
C SER A 198 -6.81 -28.65 -10.24
N PHE A 199 -6.83 -27.73 -9.29
CA PHE A 199 -5.67 -27.33 -8.51
C PHE A 199 -6.11 -26.96 -7.10
N ASN A 200 -5.21 -27.15 -6.13
CA ASN A 200 -5.42 -26.78 -4.74
C ASN A 200 -4.28 -25.84 -4.32
N ILE A 201 -4.62 -24.74 -3.66
CA ILE A 201 -3.65 -23.77 -3.13
C ILE A 201 -3.83 -23.64 -1.64
N SER A 202 -2.72 -23.72 -0.90
CA SER A 202 -2.68 -23.43 0.53
C SER A 202 -2.10 -22.04 0.75
N ILE A 203 -2.88 -21.16 1.35
CA ILE A 203 -2.51 -19.77 1.61
C ILE A 203 -2.26 -19.60 3.10
N ASN A 204 -1.14 -19.01 3.47
CA ASN A 204 -0.87 -18.61 4.85
C ASN A 204 -1.14 -17.11 4.99
N VAL A 205 -2.08 -16.73 5.84
CA VAL A 205 -2.45 -15.33 6.10
C VAL A 205 -1.74 -14.86 7.35
N ILE A 206 -0.98 -13.77 7.23
CA ILE A 206 -0.30 -13.12 8.34
C ILE A 206 -0.86 -11.70 8.45
N GLU A 207 -1.64 -11.44 9.49
CA GLU A 207 -2.13 -10.11 9.81
C GLU A 207 -1.15 -9.40 10.74
N ILE A 208 -0.87 -8.13 10.44
CA ILE A 208 -0.02 -7.27 11.24
C ILE A 208 -0.86 -6.08 11.66
N GLU A 209 -1.19 -6.02 12.94
CA GLU A 209 -1.88 -4.89 13.53
C GLU A 209 -0.87 -3.94 14.18
N ASN A 210 -1.08 -2.64 13.98
CA ASN A 210 -0.32 -1.61 14.65
C ASN A 210 -1.03 -1.20 15.94
N ASP A 211 -0.24 -0.78 16.94
CA ASP A 211 -0.76 -0.16 18.15
C ASP A 211 -1.73 0.99 17.83
N GLU A 212 -2.80 1.13 18.61
CA GLU A 212 -3.85 2.13 18.35
C GLU A 212 -3.32 3.56 18.30
N ASN A 213 -2.26 3.86 19.07
CA ASN A 213 -1.66 5.19 19.10
C ASN A 213 -1.09 5.61 17.74
N VAL A 214 -0.73 4.65 16.87
CA VAL A 214 -0.22 4.92 15.53
C VAL A 214 -1.29 5.61 14.66
N LYS A 215 -2.58 5.34 14.90
CA LYS A 215 -3.70 5.97 14.17
C LYS A 215 -3.78 7.49 14.41
N HIS A 216 -3.27 7.96 15.55
CA HIS A 216 -3.24 9.38 15.89
C HIS A 216 -2.00 10.12 15.36
N LEU A 217 -1.03 9.39 14.81
CA LEU A 217 0.17 9.99 14.22
C LEU A 217 -0.10 10.47 12.79
N PRO A 218 0.34 11.68 12.43
CA PRO A 218 0.16 12.21 11.08
C PRO A 218 0.95 11.36 10.06
N VAL A 219 0.35 11.13 8.90
CA VAL A 219 0.92 10.35 7.78
C VAL A 219 2.37 10.74 7.47
N ARG A 220 2.70 12.04 7.50
CA ARG A 220 4.07 12.54 7.24
C ARG A 220 5.14 12.03 8.20
N LYS A 221 4.78 11.66 9.44
CA LYS A 221 5.73 11.14 10.43
C LYS A 221 5.92 9.63 10.35
N ARG A 222 4.91 8.89 9.88
CA ARG A 222 4.94 7.43 9.76
C ARG A 222 5.23 6.91 8.37
N GLU A 223 5.17 7.78 7.36
CA GLU A 223 5.49 7.49 5.95
C GLU A 223 4.65 6.37 5.31
N CYS A 224 3.56 5.96 5.97
CA CYS A 224 2.58 5.00 5.48
C CYS A 224 1.15 5.54 5.66
N LYS A 225 0.20 4.98 4.92
CA LYS A 225 -1.23 5.34 4.98
C LYS A 225 -2.07 4.12 5.36
N PHE A 226 -3.13 4.34 6.13
CA PHE A 226 -4.15 3.34 6.41
C PHE A 226 -5.17 3.26 5.26
N PRO A 227 -5.94 2.16 5.15
CA PRO A 227 -6.91 2.00 4.06
C PRO A 227 -7.97 3.10 3.95
N TRP A 228 -8.35 3.74 5.06
CA TRP A 228 -9.32 4.83 5.08
C TRP A 228 -8.70 6.22 4.83
N GLU A 229 -7.37 6.34 4.74
CA GLU A 229 -6.67 7.62 4.51
C GLU A 229 -6.54 7.95 3.03
N ASN A 230 -7.71 7.97 2.40
CA ASN A 230 -7.85 8.21 0.99
C ASN A 230 -7.91 9.71 0.67
N ASP A 231 -6.74 10.34 0.65
CA ASP A 231 -6.56 11.71 0.16
C ASP A 231 -6.12 11.67 -1.32
N GLY A 232 -7.10 11.59 -2.24
CA GLY A 232 -6.87 11.79 -3.69
C GLY A 232 -6.89 10.53 -4.56
N LEU A 233 -7.20 9.34 -4.01
CA LEU A 233 -7.47 8.16 -4.82
C LEU A 233 -8.90 8.23 -5.36
N VAL A 234 -9.02 7.89 -6.62
CA VAL A 234 -10.22 8.13 -7.42
C VAL A 234 -10.75 6.83 -8.03
N VAL A 235 -9.85 5.96 -8.47
CA VAL A 235 -10.18 4.64 -9.04
C VAL A 235 -10.90 3.72 -8.06
N HIS A 236 -10.62 3.84 -6.76
CA HIS A 236 -11.10 2.95 -5.70
C HIS A 236 -11.32 3.69 -4.39
N ASN A 237 -12.14 3.12 -3.50
CA ASN A 237 -12.59 3.77 -2.27
C ASN A 237 -11.56 3.71 -1.13
N TYR A 238 -10.84 2.60 -1.03
CA TYR A 238 -9.83 2.39 0.01
C TYR A 238 -8.41 2.49 -0.55
N TYR A 239 -7.53 3.08 0.25
CA TYR A 239 -6.12 3.16 -0.06
C TYR A 239 -5.45 1.79 0.15
N SER A 240 -4.65 1.40 -0.81
CA SER A 240 -3.69 0.31 -0.68
C SER A 240 -2.57 0.52 -1.70
N TYR A 241 -1.52 -0.29 -1.62
CA TYR A 241 -0.44 -0.22 -2.59
C TYR A 241 -0.97 -0.49 -4.01
N SER A 242 -1.79 -1.52 -4.16
CA SER A 242 -2.35 -1.93 -5.46
C SER A 242 -3.26 -0.84 -6.05
N THR A 243 -4.16 -0.26 -5.27
CA THR A 243 -5.06 0.78 -5.79
C THR A 243 -4.31 2.06 -6.17
N CYS A 244 -3.25 2.41 -5.44
CA CYS A 244 -2.35 3.50 -5.79
C CYS A 244 -1.64 3.27 -7.14
N VAL A 245 -1.19 2.04 -7.41
CA VAL A 245 -0.58 1.67 -8.70
C VAL A 245 -1.59 1.77 -9.83
N VAL A 246 -2.81 1.28 -9.65
CA VAL A 246 -3.89 1.39 -10.66
C VAL A 246 -4.19 2.85 -10.99
N GLN A 247 -4.27 3.74 -9.99
CA GLN A 247 -4.40 5.19 -10.20
C GLN A 247 -3.20 5.75 -10.98
N CYS A 248 -1.98 5.35 -10.63
CA CYS A 248 -0.76 5.79 -11.31
C CYS A 248 -0.77 5.41 -12.80
N HIS A 249 -1.21 4.20 -13.14
CA HIS A 249 -1.35 3.76 -14.53
C HIS A 249 -2.43 4.58 -15.25
N ALA A 250 -3.59 4.78 -14.63
CA ALA A 250 -4.66 5.60 -15.18
C ALA A 250 -4.21 7.05 -15.47
N GLU A 251 -3.50 7.67 -14.53
CA GLU A 251 -2.96 9.03 -14.70
C GLU A 251 -1.90 9.10 -15.79
N ASN A 252 -1.04 8.09 -15.92
CA ASN A 252 -0.03 8.07 -16.97
C ASN A 252 -0.61 7.80 -18.35
N HIS A 253 -1.66 6.98 -18.47
CA HIS A 253 -2.42 6.86 -19.71
C HIS A 253 -2.90 8.23 -20.19
N ILE A 254 -3.54 9.00 -19.30
CA ILE A 254 -4.04 10.34 -19.60
C ILE A 254 -2.89 11.31 -19.88
N ARG A 255 -1.79 11.24 -19.12
CA ARG A 255 -0.63 12.14 -19.30
C ARG A 255 0.09 11.93 -20.63
N LEU A 256 0.21 10.68 -21.09
CA LEU A 256 0.94 10.32 -22.30
C LEU A 256 0.08 10.38 -23.57
N CYS A 257 -1.18 9.92 -23.47
CA CYS A 257 -2.05 9.72 -24.63
C CYS A 257 -3.38 10.50 -24.54
N ASN A 258 -3.58 11.32 -23.50
CA ASN A 258 -4.79 12.13 -23.28
C ASN A 258 -6.10 11.32 -23.18
N CYS A 259 -5.99 10.02 -22.97
CA CYS A 259 -7.12 9.09 -22.84
C CYS A 259 -6.69 7.89 -21.98
N THR A 260 -7.65 7.12 -21.49
CA THR A 260 -7.37 5.89 -20.72
C THR A 260 -7.94 4.65 -21.39
N HIS A 261 -7.37 3.50 -21.06
CA HIS A 261 -7.84 2.22 -21.57
C HIS A 261 -9.30 1.98 -21.15
N HIS A 262 -10.11 1.38 -22.03
CA HIS A 262 -11.54 1.13 -21.82
C HIS A 262 -11.84 0.21 -20.62
N LEU A 263 -10.83 -0.53 -20.15
CA LEU A 263 -10.92 -1.40 -18.98
C LEU A 263 -10.54 -0.72 -17.67
N MET A 264 -9.88 0.44 -17.75
CA MET A 264 -9.38 1.11 -16.56
C MET A 264 -10.56 1.66 -15.72
N PRO A 265 -10.56 1.47 -14.39
CA PRO A 265 -11.56 2.05 -13.50
C PRO A 265 -11.35 3.58 -13.37
N VAL A 266 -12.08 4.45 -14.11
CA VAL A 266 -11.94 5.92 -13.95
C VAL A 266 -13.21 6.74 -14.24
N TYR A 267 -13.43 7.75 -13.38
CA TYR A 267 -14.33 8.94 -13.33
C TYR A 267 -15.46 9.13 -14.34
N ASN A 268 -15.20 8.96 -15.64
CA ASN A 268 -16.03 9.48 -16.70
C ASN A 268 -15.73 8.70 -17.97
N ARG A 269 -16.69 7.90 -18.43
CA ARG A 269 -16.58 7.07 -19.65
C ARG A 269 -16.24 7.88 -20.93
N LYS A 270 -16.24 9.22 -20.85
CA LYS A 270 -15.87 10.14 -21.94
C LYS A 270 -14.36 10.27 -22.19
N THR A 271 -13.49 9.78 -21.31
CA THR A 271 -12.03 9.84 -21.49
C THR A 271 -11.41 8.51 -21.96
N TYR A 272 -12.22 7.57 -22.45
CA TYR A 272 -11.70 6.34 -23.02
C TYR A 272 -11.05 6.58 -24.37
N CYS A 273 -9.94 5.89 -24.61
CA CYS A 273 -9.25 5.93 -25.88
C CYS A 273 -10.11 5.36 -27.01
N ASP A 274 -10.06 6.01 -28.17
CA ASP A 274 -10.42 5.40 -29.43
C ASP A 274 -9.26 4.51 -29.96
N ILE A 275 -9.35 4.04 -31.21
CA ILE A 275 -8.33 3.15 -31.78
C ILE A 275 -6.96 3.84 -31.85
N GLU A 276 -6.91 5.13 -32.17
CA GLU A 276 -5.65 5.89 -32.23
C GLU A 276 -5.05 6.06 -30.83
N GLY A 277 -5.88 6.34 -29.84
CA GLY A 277 -5.47 6.38 -28.44
C GLY A 277 -4.97 5.03 -27.93
N LEU A 278 -5.64 3.92 -28.29
CA LEU A 278 -5.19 2.56 -27.93
C LEU A 278 -3.85 2.22 -28.58
N LYS A 279 -3.61 2.68 -29.81
CA LYS A 279 -2.29 2.56 -30.45
C LYS A 279 -1.24 3.32 -29.65
N CYS A 280 -1.52 4.57 -29.23
CA CYS A 280 -0.61 5.34 -28.39
C CYS A 280 -0.28 4.63 -27.06
N LEU A 281 -1.30 4.05 -26.39
CA LEU A 281 -1.10 3.27 -25.18
C LEU A 281 -0.24 2.03 -25.42
N THR A 282 -0.44 1.35 -26.56
CA THR A 282 0.35 0.18 -26.96
C THR A 282 1.81 0.55 -27.22
N ASP A 283 2.06 1.65 -27.93
CA ASP A 283 3.40 2.15 -28.20
C ASP A 283 4.14 2.55 -26.91
N ASN A 284 3.41 2.96 -25.87
CA ASN A 284 3.94 3.34 -24.56
C ASN A 284 3.78 2.24 -23.49
N PHE A 285 3.39 1.03 -23.86
CA PHE A 285 3.05 -0.05 -22.92
C PHE A 285 4.19 -0.38 -21.96
N GLU A 286 5.43 -0.46 -22.44
CA GLU A 286 6.59 -0.70 -21.57
C GLU A 286 6.81 0.42 -20.55
N THR A 287 6.60 1.67 -20.96
CA THR A 287 6.76 2.84 -20.09
C THR A 287 5.74 2.80 -18.96
N VAL A 288 4.49 2.44 -19.28
CA VAL A 288 3.40 2.36 -18.29
C VAL A 288 3.61 1.17 -17.36
N ASN A 289 3.91 -0.02 -17.88
CA ASN A 289 4.06 -1.21 -17.05
C ASN A 289 5.32 -1.20 -16.19
N ARG A 290 6.34 -0.42 -16.54
CA ARG A 290 7.52 -0.23 -15.68
C ARG A 290 7.27 0.76 -14.53
N LEU A 291 6.08 1.36 -14.45
CA LEU A 291 5.74 2.26 -13.34
C LEU A 291 5.60 1.45 -12.06
N HIS A 292 6.48 1.73 -11.12
CA HIS A 292 6.36 1.31 -9.73
C HIS A 292 6.10 2.54 -8.86
N ALA A 293 5.62 2.32 -7.64
CA ALA A 293 5.52 3.40 -6.67
C ALA A 293 6.89 4.09 -6.49
N LYS A 294 6.88 5.42 -6.46
CA LYS A 294 8.07 6.26 -6.31
C LYS A 294 8.86 5.81 -5.06
N GLY A 295 10.06 5.25 -5.28
CA GLY A 295 10.88 4.62 -4.22
C GLY A 295 11.40 3.21 -4.56
N PHE A 296 10.86 2.57 -5.60
CA PHE A 296 11.34 1.26 -6.10
C PHE A 296 12.46 1.34 -7.16
N ASP A 297 12.95 2.54 -7.50
CA ASP A 297 13.89 2.79 -8.61
C ASP A 297 15.35 2.28 -8.40
N GLN A 298 15.64 1.42 -7.41
CA GLN A 298 17.02 1.10 -7.03
C GLN A 298 17.61 -0.24 -7.46
N ALA A 299 16.90 -1.12 -8.17
CA ALA A 299 17.50 -2.37 -8.64
C ALA A 299 17.82 -2.35 -10.14
N ARG A 300 18.89 -1.67 -10.56
CA ARG A 300 19.53 -1.99 -11.85
C ARG A 300 20.23 -3.34 -11.70
N ILE A 301 19.65 -4.40 -12.28
CA ILE A 301 20.24 -5.72 -12.31
C ILE A 301 21.44 -5.70 -13.27
N SER A 302 22.66 -5.85 -12.75
CA SER A 302 23.87 -6.10 -13.54
C SER A 302 24.13 -7.60 -13.62
N LEU A 303 23.69 -8.24 -14.71
CA LEU A 303 24.01 -9.65 -15.00
C LEU A 303 25.39 -9.77 -15.67
N ARG A 304 26.34 -10.43 -15.00
CA ARG A 304 27.56 -10.96 -15.63
C ARG A 304 27.37 -12.46 -15.88
N LEU A 305 27.12 -12.83 -17.12
CA LEU A 305 27.15 -14.23 -17.56
C LEU A 305 28.60 -14.60 -17.89
N LEU A 306 29.17 -15.54 -17.13
CA LEU A 306 30.45 -16.17 -17.41
C LEU A 306 30.16 -17.52 -18.06
N ALA A 307 30.44 -17.64 -19.35
CA ALA A 307 30.49 -18.94 -20.02
C ALA A 307 31.81 -19.62 -19.64
N VAL A 308 31.74 -20.69 -18.85
CA VAL A 308 32.88 -21.59 -18.61
C VAL A 308 32.75 -22.75 -19.59
N MET A 309 33.63 -22.79 -20.59
CA MET A 309 33.84 -24.00 -21.40
C MET A 309 34.67 -24.99 -20.58
N PHE A 310 34.20 -26.24 -20.49
CA PHE A 310 35.02 -27.37 -20.05
C PHE A 310 35.85 -27.89 -21.24
#